data_AF-A0A0B7J4R5-F1
#
_entry.id   AF-A0A0B7J4R5-F1
#
_cell.length_a   1.000
_cell.length_b   1.000
_cell.length_c   1.000
_cell.angle_alpha   90.00
_cell.angle_beta   90.00
_cell.angle_gamma   90.00
#
_symmetry.space_group_name_H-M   'P 1'
#
loop_
_entity.id
_entity.type
_entity.pdbx_description
1 polymer ?
#
loop_
_entity_poly.entity_id
_entity_poly.type
_entity_poly.pdbx_seq_one_letter_code
_entity_poly.pdbx_strand_id
1 'polypeptide(L)'
;MLQRVIKHLNHNLSKHDIAAQITGRIKHPISILYKLYRKGIKLEELTDIFAIRIVVIDEEKCYKALKVHDLYEHKKDKFKNYILNPKPNGYQSLHTIITTEDNYKIEIQIRDHKMHYHAESGEAAHWKYKNSF
;
A
#
# COMPACT_ATOMS: atom_id res chain seq x y z
N MET A 1 10.99 14.00 -3.94
CA MET A 1 11.19 12.53 -3.94
C MET A 1 9.89 11.78 -4.26
N LEU A 2 8.85 11.77 -3.42
CA LEU A 2 7.62 10.98 -3.65
C LEU A 2 6.97 11.24 -5.02
N GLN A 3 6.85 12.51 -5.43
CA GLN A 3 6.29 12.87 -6.73
C GLN A 3 7.07 12.28 -7.93
N ARG A 4 8.40 12.15 -7.80
CA ARG A 4 9.25 11.52 -8.82
C ARG A 4 8.93 10.04 -8.95
N VAL A 5 8.79 9.34 -7.82
CA VAL A 5 8.40 7.92 -7.78
C VAL A 5 6.99 7.73 -8.33
N ILE A 6 6.03 8.57 -7.94
CA ILE A 6 4.65 8.52 -8.44
C ILE A 6 4.63 8.70 -9.97
N LYS A 7 5.35 9.69 -10.50
CA LYS A 7 5.44 9.92 -11.96
C LYS A 7 6.04 8.70 -12.68
N HIS A 8 7.07 8.10 -12.11
CA HIS A 8 7.70 6.92 -12.69
C HIS A 8 6.79 5.69 -12.66
N LEU A 9 6.10 5.45 -11.55
CA LEU A 9 5.11 4.38 -11.42
C LEU A 9 3.95 4.56 -12.40
N ASN A 10 3.43 5.79 -12.52
CA ASN A 10 2.34 6.09 -13.45
C ASN A 10 2.73 5.79 -14.90
N HIS A 11 3.92 6.22 -15.31
CA HIS A 11 4.45 5.94 -16.65
C HIS A 11 4.55 4.43 -16.94
N ASN A 12 5.06 3.65 -15.98
CA ASN A 12 5.24 2.20 -16.16
C ASN A 12 3.90 1.45 -16.14
N LEU A 13 2.94 1.86 -15.31
CA LEU A 13 1.59 1.27 -15.31
C LEU A 13 0.87 1.54 -16.63
N SER A 14 0.94 2.77 -17.14
CA SER A 14 0.35 3.14 -18.43
C SER A 14 0.94 2.35 -19.60
N LYS A 15 2.25 2.08 -19.59
CA LYS A 15 2.92 1.24 -20.60
C LYS A 15 2.40 -0.20 -20.67
N HIS A 16 1.73 -0.68 -19.62
CA HIS A 16 1.17 -2.02 -19.53
C HIS A 16 -0.37 -2.01 -19.54
N ASP A 17 -0.98 -0.91 -20.01
CA ASP A 17 -2.43 -0.73 -20.08
C ASP A 17 -3.13 -0.92 -18.72
N ILE A 18 -2.49 -0.44 -17.65
CA ILE A 18 -3.03 -0.43 -16.29
C ILE A 18 -3.41 1.00 -15.92
N ALA A 19 -4.68 1.33 -16.09
CA ALA A 19 -5.23 2.57 -15.55
C ALA A 19 -5.22 2.52 -14.01
N ALA A 20 -4.58 3.51 -13.38
CA ALA A 20 -4.43 3.56 -11.92
C ALA A 20 -4.50 4.99 -11.38
N GLN A 21 -5.10 5.15 -10.20
CA GLN A 21 -5.02 6.37 -9.41
C GLN A 21 -3.90 6.22 -8.38
N ILE A 22 -2.85 7.04 -8.49
CA ILE A 22 -1.68 6.96 -7.62
C ILE A 22 -1.65 8.17 -6.69
N THR A 23 -1.56 7.92 -5.38
CA THR A 23 -1.47 8.97 -4.35
C THR A 23 -0.30 8.69 -3.42
N GLY A 24 0.43 9.74 -3.05
CA GLY A 24 1.50 9.68 -2.04
C GLY A 24 1.00 10.18 -0.69
N ARG A 25 1.46 9.55 0.39
CA ARG A 25 1.20 9.97 1.77
C ARG A 25 2.49 9.91 2.58
N ILE A 26 2.67 10.92 3.42
CA ILE A 26 3.67 10.93 4.48
C ILE A 26 2.94 10.68 5.80
N LYS A 27 3.47 9.80 6.65
CA LYS A 27 2.89 9.57 7.98
C LYS A 27 3.05 10.79 8.87
N HIS A 28 2.02 11.04 9.69
CA HIS A 28 2.07 12.09 10.68
C HIS A 28 3.13 11.77 11.75
N PRO A 29 3.95 12.74 12.21
CA PRO A 29 4.99 12.51 13.21
C PRO A 29 4.51 11.82 14.49
N ILE A 30 3.30 12.15 14.96
CA ILE A 30 2.69 11.50 16.14
C ILE A 30 2.52 9.99 15.92
N SER A 31 2.08 9.55 14.73
CA SER A 31 1.94 8.12 14.41
C SER A 31 3.28 7.39 14.34
N ILE A 32 4.33 8.09 13.89
CA ILE A 32 5.70 7.60 13.89
C ILE A 32 6.16 7.38 15.34
N LEU A 33 5.99 8.39 16.21
CA LEU A 33 6.39 8.32 17.62
C LEU A 33 5.70 7.17 18.36
N TYR A 34 4.38 7.02 18.21
CA TYR A 34 3.65 5.89 18.79
C TYR A 34 4.16 4.54 18.30
N LYS A 35 4.58 4.45 17.03
CA LYS A 35 5.07 3.20 16.45
C LYS A 35 6.46 2.84 16.97
N LEU A 36 7.35 3.83 17.12
CA LEU A 36 8.65 3.66 17.75
C LEU A 36 8.49 3.14 19.18
N TYR A 37 7.65 3.83 19.97
CA TYR A 37 7.39 3.46 21.36
C TYR A 37 6.78 2.05 21.49
N ARG A 38 5.71 1.76 20.74
CA ARG A 38 5.00 0.47 20.85
C ARG A 38 5.80 -0.74 20.37
N LYS A 39 6.71 -0.55 19.42
CA LYS A 39 7.49 -1.66 18.84
C LYS A 39 8.92 -1.74 19.35
N GLY A 40 9.39 -0.73 20.09
CA GLY A 40 10.77 -0.65 20.55
C GLY A 40 11.80 -0.60 19.41
N ILE A 41 11.38 -0.16 18.21
CA ILE A 41 12.24 -0.08 17.03
C ILE A 41 12.87 1.30 16.92
N LYS A 42 14.06 1.39 16.33
CA LYS A 42 14.73 2.67 16.08
C LYS A 42 14.14 3.39 14.86
N LEU A 43 14.43 4.69 14.74
CA LEU A 43 13.94 5.50 13.62
C LEU A 43 14.42 4.96 12.27
N GLU A 44 15.64 4.44 12.21
CA GLU A 44 16.27 3.90 11.01
C GLU A 44 15.60 2.59 10.53
N GLU A 45 14.89 1.91 11.43
CA GLU A 45 14.13 0.69 11.14
C GLU A 45 12.72 0.99 10.60
N LEU A 46 12.27 2.24 10.63
CA LEU A 46 10.97 2.60 10.09
C LEU A 46 10.98 2.57 8.56
N THR A 47 10.21 1.64 8.02
CA THR A 47 10.13 1.41 6.57
C THR A 47 8.88 2.02 5.93
N ASP A 48 7.97 2.58 6.72
CA ASP A 48 6.63 3.00 6.28
C ASP A 48 6.32 4.47 6.62
N ILE A 49 7.35 5.32 6.68
CA ILE A 49 7.19 6.77 6.80
C ILE A 49 6.55 7.33 5.52
N PHE A 50 7.03 6.85 4.37
CA PHE A 50 6.50 7.16 3.07
C PHE A 50 5.62 6.01 2.59
N ALA A 51 4.44 6.35 2.08
CA ALA A 51 3.55 5.38 1.46
C ALA A 51 3.04 5.90 0.11
N ILE A 52 2.90 5.00 -0.84
CA ILE A 52 2.22 5.23 -2.11
C ILE A 52 1.05 4.26 -2.19
N ARG A 53 -0.11 4.79 -2.56
CA ARG A 53 -1.32 4.01 -2.80
C ARG A 53 -1.63 4.02 -4.28
N ILE A 54 -1.88 2.84 -4.82
CA ILE A 54 -2.28 2.59 -6.20
C ILE A 54 -3.68 1.99 -6.15
N VAL A 55 -4.66 2.71 -6.70
CA VAL A 55 -6.04 2.22 -6.84
C VAL A 55 -6.30 1.87 -8.30
N VAL A 56 -6.74 0.64 -8.54
CA VAL A 56 -7.01 0.10 -9.89
C VAL A 56 -8.47 -0.35 -10.01
N ILE A 57 -8.86 -0.79 -11.20
CA ILE A 57 -10.26 -1.13 -11.49
C ILE A 57 -10.74 -2.42 -10.82
N ASP A 58 -9.88 -3.44 -10.72
CA ASP A 58 -10.24 -4.75 -10.18
C ASP A 58 -9.04 -5.47 -9.52
N GLU A 59 -9.33 -6.62 -8.91
CA GLU A 59 -8.35 -7.47 -8.24
C GLU A 59 -7.26 -7.98 -9.21
N GLU A 60 -7.62 -8.37 -10.44
CA GLU A 60 -6.65 -8.86 -11.43
C GLU A 60 -5.59 -7.79 -11.73
N LYS A 61 -6.03 -6.54 -11.93
CA LYS A 61 -5.16 -5.40 -12.14
C LYS A 61 -4.35 -5.05 -10.89
N CYS A 62 -4.77 -5.43 -9.68
CA CYS A 62 -3.94 -5.27 -8.48
C CYS A 62 -2.66 -6.13 -8.59
N TYR A 63 -2.81 -7.39 -8.99
CA TYR A 63 -1.68 -8.30 -9.17
C TYR A 63 -0.80 -7.93 -10.36
N LYS A 64 -1.40 -7.44 -11.46
CA LYS A 64 -0.62 -6.88 -12.58
C LYS A 64 0.15 -5.63 -12.15
N ALA A 65 -0.47 -4.73 -11.40
CA ALA A 65 0.17 -3.52 -10.88
C ALA A 65 1.27 -3.84 -9.86
N LEU A 66 1.21 -4.96 -9.14
CA LEU A 66 2.27 -5.37 -8.20
C LEU A 66 3.64 -5.44 -8.87
N LYS A 67 3.71 -5.82 -10.15
CA LYS A 67 4.95 -5.91 -10.93
C LYS A 67 5.77 -4.63 -10.97
N VAL A 68 5.19 -3.46 -10.69
CA VAL A 68 5.95 -2.21 -10.57
C VAL A 68 6.98 -2.22 -9.45
N HIS A 69 6.86 -3.11 -8.46
CA HIS A 69 7.88 -3.26 -7.43
C HIS A 69 9.19 -3.84 -7.96
N ASP A 70 9.18 -4.53 -9.11
CA ASP A 70 10.37 -5.07 -9.77
C ASP A 70 11.26 -3.97 -10.37
N LEU A 71 10.73 -2.74 -10.49
CA LEU A 71 11.48 -1.55 -10.91
C LEU A 71 12.43 -1.03 -9.82
N TYR A 72 12.33 -1.55 -8.60
CA TYR A 72 13.05 -1.09 -7.43
C TYR A 72 13.60 -2.29 -6.65
N GLU A 73 14.61 -2.04 -5.81
CA GLU A 73 15.02 -3.03 -4.83
C GLU A 73 13.86 -3.29 -3.86
N HIS A 74 13.47 -4.55 -3.70
CA HIS A 74 12.39 -4.96 -2.81
C HIS A 74 12.73 -6.29 -2.15
N LYS A 75 12.15 -6.54 -0.97
CA LYS A 75 12.33 -7.81 -0.26
C LYS A 75 11.04 -8.61 -0.22
N LYS A 76 11.10 -9.87 -0.70
CA LYS A 76 9.95 -10.78 -0.77
C LYS A 76 9.29 -11.03 0.58
N ASP A 77 10.07 -11.06 1.67
CA ASP A 77 9.57 -11.25 3.05
C ASP A 77 8.72 -10.08 3.56
N LYS A 78 8.78 -8.92 2.90
CA LYS A 78 7.96 -7.73 3.23
C LYS A 78 6.67 -7.65 2.43
N PHE A 79 6.48 -8.52 1.44
CA PHE A 79 5.23 -8.60 0.71
C PHE A 79 4.13 -9.19 1.60
N LYS A 80 2.96 -8.55 1.60
CA LYS A 80 1.77 -9.04 2.29
C LYS A 80 0.58 -8.99 1.35
N ASN A 81 -0.05 -10.14 1.16
CA ASN A 81 -1.26 -10.26 0.37
C ASN A 81 -2.49 -10.28 1.28
N TYR A 82 -3.04 -9.09 1.59
CA TYR A 82 -4.28 -9.00 2.35
C TYR A 82 -5.53 -9.17 1.48
N ILE A 83 -5.39 -9.35 0.16
CA ILE A 83 -6.52 -9.76 -0.68
C ILE A 83 -6.85 -11.23 -0.37
N LEU A 84 -5.82 -12.11 -0.38
CA LEU A 84 -5.95 -13.52 0.00
C LEU A 84 -6.14 -13.74 1.50
N ASN A 85 -5.46 -12.94 2.33
CA ASN A 85 -5.54 -13.06 3.78
C ASN A 85 -5.99 -11.72 4.41
N PRO A 86 -7.29 -11.36 4.32
CA PRO A 86 -7.79 -10.10 4.86
C PRO A 86 -7.49 -9.97 6.35
N LYS A 87 -7.32 -8.72 6.81
CA LYS A 87 -7.23 -8.46 8.25
C LYS A 87 -8.57 -8.76 8.94
N PRO A 88 -8.61 -8.92 10.28
CA PRO A 88 -9.85 -9.19 11.01
C PRO A 88 -10.98 -8.17 10.80
N ASN A 89 -10.64 -6.95 10.39
CA ASN A 89 -11.59 -5.90 10.02
C ASN A 89 -11.96 -5.94 8.51
N GLY A 90 -11.72 -7.04 7.79
CA GLY A 90 -12.00 -7.13 6.36
C GLY A 90 -11.13 -6.24 5.46
N TYR A 91 -10.08 -5.61 5.98
CA TYR A 91 -9.18 -4.80 5.15
C TYR A 91 -8.44 -5.66 4.14
N GLN A 92 -8.53 -5.26 2.85
CA GLN A 92 -7.90 -5.91 1.71
C GLN A 92 -7.00 -4.93 0.95
N SER A 93 -5.79 -5.38 0.59
CA SER A 93 -4.80 -4.67 -0.24
C SER A 93 -3.55 -5.56 -0.41
N LEU A 94 -2.78 -5.36 -1.48
CA LEU A 94 -1.42 -5.86 -1.61
C LEU A 94 -0.44 -4.84 -1.04
N HIS A 95 0.42 -5.24 -0.11
CA HIS A 95 1.44 -4.38 0.48
C HIS A 95 2.82 -4.89 0.09
N THR A 96 3.70 -4.00 -0.35
CA THR A 96 5.12 -4.28 -0.58
C THR A 96 5.96 -3.09 -0.16
N ILE A 97 7.25 -3.29 0.08
CA ILE A 97 8.18 -2.21 0.42
C ILE A 97 9.25 -2.18 -0.65
N ILE A 98 9.44 -1.00 -1.24
CA ILE A 98 10.52 -0.72 -2.19
C ILE A 98 11.56 0.19 -1.54
N THR A 99 12.80 0.09 -2.01
CA THR A 99 13.89 0.99 -1.66
C THR A 99 14.27 1.80 -2.92
N THR A 100 14.25 3.13 -2.81
CA THR A 100 14.69 4.01 -3.91
C THR A 100 16.22 4.11 -3.96
N GLU A 101 16.76 4.59 -5.06
CA GLU A 101 18.20 4.90 -5.22
C GLU A 101 18.76 5.80 -4.09
N ASP A 102 17.96 6.76 -3.61
CA ASP A 102 18.31 7.64 -2.48
C ASP A 102 18.18 6.94 -1.09
N ASN A 103 18.12 5.60 -1.05
CA ASN A 103 17.99 4.74 0.14
C ASN A 103 16.75 4.99 1.03
N TYR A 104 15.71 5.59 0.48
CA TYR A 104 14.42 5.70 1.16
C TYR A 104 13.56 4.46 0.95
N LYS A 105 12.93 4.00 2.02
CA LYS A 105 11.94 2.92 2.00
C LYS A 105 10.55 3.50 1.82
N ILE A 106 9.81 2.98 0.85
CA ILE A 106 8.44 3.39 0.54
C ILE A 106 7.54 2.16 0.58
N GLU A 107 6.48 2.22 1.37
CA GLU A 107 5.41 1.22 1.37
C GLU A 107 4.49 1.47 0.17
N ILE A 108 4.32 0.49 -0.71
CA ILE A 108 3.32 0.51 -1.79
C ILE A 108 2.11 -0.30 -1.33
N GLN A 109 0.93 0.30 -1.45
CA GLN A 109 -0.37 -0.31 -1.17
C GLN A 109 -1.18 -0.33 -2.45
N ILE A 110 -1.54 -1.51 -2.93
CA ILE A 110 -2.31 -1.70 -4.18
C ILE A 110 -3.66 -2.30 -3.81
N ARG A 111 -4.74 -1.78 -4.36
CA ARG A 111 -6.11 -2.27 -4.12
C ARG A 111 -7.05 -1.79 -5.21
N ASP A 112 -8.20 -2.42 -5.38
CA ASP A 112 -9.20 -1.93 -6.32
C ASP A 112 -10.08 -0.82 -5.70
N HIS A 113 -11.01 -0.26 -6.48
CA HIS A 113 -11.93 0.77 -6.00
C HIS A 113 -12.85 0.30 -4.87
N LYS A 114 -13.30 -0.97 -4.87
CA LYS A 114 -14.19 -1.53 -3.84
C LYS A 114 -13.45 -1.65 -2.51
N MET A 115 -12.25 -2.23 -2.54
CA MET A 115 -11.33 -2.33 -1.42
C MET A 115 -10.92 -0.95 -0.91
N HIS A 116 -10.73 0.03 -1.81
CA HIS A 116 -10.46 1.41 -1.42
C HIS A 116 -11.64 2.02 -0.68
N TYR A 117 -12.86 1.92 -1.21
CA TYR A 117 -14.08 2.40 -0.57
C TYR A 117 -14.25 1.79 0.82
N HIS A 118 -14.21 0.46 0.94
CA HIS A 118 -14.34 -0.25 2.23
C HIS A 118 -13.32 0.20 3.28
N ALA A 119 -12.09 0.49 2.86
CA ALA A 119 -11.02 0.87 3.77
C ALA A 119 -11.11 2.34 4.23
N GLU A 120 -11.73 3.23 3.46
CA GLU A 120 -11.93 4.64 3.84
C GLU A 120 -13.28 4.88 4.51
N SER A 121 -14.34 4.14 4.14
CA SER A 121 -15.69 4.29 4.69
C SER A 121 -15.84 3.75 6.12
N GLY A 122 -14.86 2.98 6.60
CA GLY A 122 -14.90 2.39 7.94
C GLY A 122 -15.83 1.19 8.07
N GLU A 123 -16.52 0.74 7.00
CA GLU A 123 -17.35 -0.48 7.02
C GLU A 123 -16.55 -1.77 7.27
N ALA A 124 -15.23 -1.72 7.15
CA ALA A 124 -14.29 -2.69 7.71
C ALA A 124 -14.57 -3.01 9.21
N ALA A 125 -15.02 -2.03 10.00
CA ALA A 125 -15.41 -2.22 11.39
C ALA A 125 -16.85 -2.74 11.56
N HIS A 126 -17.71 -2.60 10.54
CA HIS A 126 -19.15 -2.91 10.62
C HIS A 126 -19.60 -4.15 9.82
N TRP A 127 -18.75 -4.74 8.98
CA TRP A 127 -19.10 -5.91 8.14
C TRP A 127 -19.58 -7.14 8.95
N LYS A 128 -19.11 -7.32 10.20
CA LYS A 128 -19.54 -8.44 11.06
C LYS A 128 -21.05 -8.51 11.33
N TYR A 129 -21.83 -7.47 11.00
CA TYR A 129 -23.28 -7.44 11.29
C TYR A 129 -24.21 -7.53 10.07
N LYS A 130 -23.71 -7.58 8.82
CA LYS A 130 -24.58 -7.54 7.63
C LYS A 130 -24.86 -8.88 6.93
N ASN A 131 -24.37 -10.01 7.45
CA ASN A 131 -24.71 -11.36 6.95
C ASN A 131 -25.66 -12.14 7.87
N SER A 132 -26.44 -11.45 8.70
CA SER A 132 -27.48 -12.05 9.55
C SER A 132 -28.85 -11.47 9.24
N PHE A 133 -29.27 -11.48 7.98
CA PHE A 133 -30.67 -11.47 7.56
C PHE A 133 -30.80 -12.19 6.22
#